data_AF-A0A085MH72-F1
#
_entry.id   AF-A0A085MH72-F1
#
_cell.length_a   1.000
_cell.length_b   1.000
_cell.length_c   1.000
_cell.angle_alpha   90.00
_cell.angle_beta   90.00
_cell.angle_gamma   90.00
#
_symmetry.space_group_name_H-M   'P 1'
#
loop_
_entity.id
_entity.type
_entity.pdbx_description
1 polymer ?
#
loop_
_entity_poly.entity_id
_entity_poly.type
_entity_poly.pdbx_seq_one_letter_code
_entity_poly.pdbx_strand_id
1 'polypeptide(L)'
;MARPLVSVYDDKGMVTRSTVKMPAVFTVPLRSDLVRFVHTVMRLNRRHPYAVSKEAGKCFCSVRTSLFLLRLYVSLIGHQTSAQSWGTGRAVARIPRVRGGGTHRSGQAAFGNMCRGGRMFAPTSVMRRWHRKVSVTQRRYAICSAIAATGVPPLVFARGHVIDKIPELPMVVSDKIEGYKKTREAVTFLKNLAAWEDIEKVYKSERKRAGKGKMRNRRFKRKKGPLIIYNQDNGIRRAFRNIPGIEFLQVEKMNLLKLAPGGHMGRFCIWTESAFRKLDTIYGTWKKPSEVKKNWHLPMPKMKYVDFTRLIRSEEIQKALRPRMKPRRPKTKRKDPLKCFALMHQLNPYASVVKRSAILLQKAREVARRKMIEGESKTSKVPANVKKRSRLGKTKKAKPKKAPKKTEKQEKNLPMPKMKYVDFTRLIRSEEIQKALRPRMYVVLLTKRKDPLKCFALMHQLNPYASVVKRSAILLQKAREVARRKMIEGESKTSKVPANVKKRSRLGKTKKAKPKKAPKKTEKQEKK
;
A
#
# COMPACT_ATOMS: atom_id res chain seq x y z
N MET A 1 16.60 8.38 -24.71
CA MET A 1 17.15 8.12 -26.06
C MET A 1 17.57 6.66 -26.08
N ALA A 2 17.10 5.88 -27.05
CA ALA A 2 17.58 4.50 -27.23
C ALA A 2 18.91 4.54 -27.97
N ARG A 3 19.79 3.56 -27.70
CA ARG A 3 21.00 3.36 -28.52
C ARG A 3 20.59 3.18 -29.98
N PRO A 4 21.28 3.81 -30.96
CA PRO A 4 20.92 3.69 -32.37
C PRO A 4 21.26 2.30 -32.92
N LEU A 5 22.31 1.66 -32.41
CA LEU A 5 22.81 0.35 -32.79
C LEU A 5 22.86 -0.58 -31.58
N VAL A 6 22.62 -1.86 -31.82
CA VAL A 6 22.68 -2.96 -30.85
C VAL A 6 23.65 -4.01 -31.38
N SER A 7 24.50 -4.54 -30.51
CA SER A 7 25.45 -5.58 -30.87
C SER A 7 24.74 -6.93 -30.93
N VAL A 8 25.21 -7.82 -31.82
CA VAL A 8 24.72 -9.20 -31.85
C VAL A 8 25.72 -10.08 -31.09
N TYR A 9 25.20 -11.08 -30.36
CA TYR A 9 26.02 -12.03 -29.61
C TYR A 9 26.01 -13.41 -30.26
N ASP A 10 27.17 -14.04 -30.28
CA ASP A 10 27.34 -15.43 -30.66
C ASP A 10 26.87 -16.40 -29.57
N ASP A 11 26.80 -17.68 -29.91
CA ASP A 11 26.45 -18.78 -29.01
C ASP A 11 27.40 -18.92 -27.80
N LYS A 12 28.63 -18.37 -27.95
CA LYS A 12 29.66 -18.31 -26.91
C LYS A 12 29.53 -17.10 -25.98
N GLY A 13 28.55 -16.21 -26.22
CA GLY A 13 28.36 -14.99 -25.42
C GLY A 13 29.35 -13.86 -25.76
N MET A 14 30.09 -13.99 -26.86
CA MET A 14 30.97 -12.94 -27.37
C MET A 14 30.23 -12.07 -28.38
N VAL A 15 30.62 -10.79 -28.47
CA VAL A 15 30.06 -9.83 -29.41
C VAL A 15 30.56 -10.18 -30.83
N THR A 16 29.63 -10.33 -31.77
CA THR A 16 29.95 -10.49 -33.19
C THR A 16 30.29 -9.15 -33.83
N ARG A 17 30.87 -9.18 -35.03
CA ARG A 17 31.07 -7.98 -35.86
C ARG A 17 29.75 -7.40 -36.37
N SER A 18 28.65 -8.14 -36.33
CA SER A 18 27.35 -7.68 -36.80
C SER A 18 26.67 -6.78 -35.76
N THR A 19 26.20 -5.63 -36.24
CA THR A 19 25.37 -4.70 -35.45
C THR A 19 24.04 -4.49 -36.14
N VAL A 20 22.97 -4.41 -35.37
CA VAL A 20 21.61 -4.17 -35.87
C VAL A 20 21.09 -2.83 -35.37
N LYS A 21 20.43 -2.09 -36.26
CA LYS A 21 19.75 -0.85 -35.89
C LYS A 21 18.62 -1.13 -34.92
N MET A 22 18.49 -0.30 -33.88
CA MET A 22 17.39 -0.39 -32.93
C MET A 22 16.04 -0.11 -33.63
N PRO A 23 15.07 -1.04 -33.57
CA PRO A 23 13.74 -0.83 -34.14
C PRO A 23 13.01 0.32 -33.48
N ALA A 24 12.22 1.07 -34.26
CA ALA A 24 11.50 2.25 -33.77
C ALA A 24 10.45 1.91 -32.70
N VAL A 25 10.04 0.64 -32.62
CA VAL A 25 9.15 0.12 -31.56
C VAL A 25 9.76 0.29 -30.16
N PHE A 26 11.09 0.23 -30.00
CA PHE A 26 11.72 0.35 -28.68
C PHE A 26 11.66 1.77 -28.12
N THR A 27 11.41 2.75 -28.98
CA THR A 27 11.30 4.17 -28.61
C THR A 27 9.86 4.64 -28.39
N VAL A 28 8.89 3.72 -28.45
CA VAL A 28 7.47 3.98 -28.20
C VAL A 28 7.20 4.41 -26.75
N PRO A 29 6.24 5.31 -26.51
CA PRO A 29 5.79 5.67 -25.15
C PRO A 29 5.35 4.45 -24.33
N LEU A 30 5.85 4.38 -23.10
CA LEU A 30 5.52 3.33 -22.13
C LEU A 30 4.20 3.65 -21.42
N ARG A 31 3.15 2.85 -21.69
CA ARG A 31 1.83 2.99 -21.06
C ARG A 31 1.45 1.78 -20.21
N SER A 32 1.75 1.85 -18.91
CA SER A 32 1.48 0.76 -17.96
C SER A 32 -0.01 0.58 -17.64
N ASP A 33 -0.76 1.68 -17.65
CA ASP A 33 -2.22 1.71 -17.55
C ASP A 33 -2.88 0.89 -18.67
N LEU A 34 -2.50 1.15 -19.91
CA LEU A 34 -3.05 0.52 -21.11
C LEU A 34 -2.62 -0.95 -21.19
N VAL A 35 -1.36 -1.27 -20.89
CA VAL A 35 -0.89 -2.67 -20.81
C VAL A 35 -1.67 -3.45 -19.78
N ARG A 36 -1.87 -2.90 -18.57
CA ARG A 36 -2.62 -3.57 -17.50
C ARG A 36 -4.09 -3.77 -17.86
N PHE A 37 -4.72 -2.76 -18.46
CA PHE A 37 -6.10 -2.84 -18.93
C PHE A 37 -6.25 -3.95 -19.98
N VAL A 38 -5.48 -3.88 -21.07
CA VAL A 38 -5.54 -4.87 -22.15
C VAL A 38 -5.21 -6.28 -21.65
N HIS A 39 -4.16 -6.42 -20.83
CA HIS A 39 -3.80 -7.72 -20.24
C HIS A 39 -4.94 -8.32 -19.41
N THR A 40 -5.59 -7.49 -18.58
CA THR A 40 -6.72 -7.95 -17.75
C THR A 40 -7.85 -8.48 -18.62
N VAL A 41 -8.22 -7.72 -19.67
CA VAL A 41 -9.30 -8.10 -20.58
C VAL A 41 -8.94 -9.35 -21.41
N MET A 42 -7.73 -9.41 -21.99
CA MET A 42 -7.25 -10.58 -22.73
C MET A 42 -7.19 -11.85 -21.86
N ARG A 43 -6.82 -11.71 -20.57
CA ARG A 43 -6.77 -12.84 -19.65
C ARG A 43 -8.15 -13.41 -19.33
N LEU A 44 -9.22 -12.61 -19.39
CA LEU A 44 -10.59 -13.11 -19.21
C LEU A 44 -10.98 -14.08 -20.33
N ASN A 45 -10.50 -13.85 -21.55
CA ASN A 45 -10.85 -14.65 -22.71
C ASN A 45 -10.29 -16.09 -22.68
N ARG A 46 -9.31 -16.38 -21.82
CA ARG A 46 -8.75 -17.74 -21.62
C ARG A 46 -9.50 -18.56 -20.57
N ARG A 47 -10.58 -18.03 -19.98
CA ARG A 47 -11.35 -18.73 -18.95
C ARG A 47 -12.35 -19.67 -19.62
N HIS A 48 -12.50 -20.86 -19.06
CA HIS A 48 -13.60 -21.75 -19.40
C HIS A 48 -14.84 -21.37 -18.59
N PRO A 49 -16.05 -21.39 -19.20
CA PRO A 49 -17.28 -21.17 -18.47
C PRO A 49 -17.48 -22.29 -17.44
N TYR A 50 -18.06 -21.94 -16.31
CA TYR A 50 -18.49 -22.89 -15.31
C TYR A 50 -19.84 -22.45 -14.75
N ALA A 51 -20.69 -23.43 -14.46
CA ALA A 51 -22.02 -23.23 -13.92
C ALA A 51 -22.32 -24.32 -12.90
N VAL A 52 -23.30 -24.06 -12.04
CA VAL A 52 -23.93 -25.13 -11.27
C VAL A 52 -24.90 -25.86 -12.21
N SER A 53 -25.26 -27.09 -11.89
CA SER A 53 -26.31 -27.78 -12.65
C SER A 53 -27.57 -26.90 -12.69
N LYS A 54 -28.16 -26.72 -13.88
CA LYS A 54 -29.45 -26.03 -14.03
C LYS A 54 -30.53 -26.74 -13.21
N GLU A 55 -30.33 -28.05 -13.04
CA GLU A 55 -31.10 -29.04 -12.31
C GLU A 55 -30.74 -29.17 -10.82
N ALA A 56 -29.98 -28.23 -10.25
CA ALA A 56 -29.80 -28.16 -8.80
C ALA A 56 -30.87 -27.27 -8.12
N GLY A 57 -31.82 -27.88 -7.40
CA GLY A 57 -32.79 -27.32 -6.43
C GLY A 57 -33.94 -26.40 -6.92
N LYS A 58 -34.27 -26.37 -8.20
CA LYS A 58 -35.50 -25.85 -8.84
C LYS A 58 -36.45 -27.03 -9.20
N CYS A 59 -37.60 -26.74 -9.77
CA CYS A 59 -38.55 -27.72 -10.30
C CYS A 59 -38.84 -27.28 -11.74
N PHE A 60 -38.94 -28.21 -12.68
CA PHE A 60 -39.68 -27.97 -13.92
C PHE A 60 -41.10 -28.48 -13.64
N CYS A 61 -41.96 -27.60 -13.11
CA CYS A 61 -43.39 -27.84 -13.18
C CYS A 61 -43.82 -27.29 -14.54
N SER A 62 -43.64 -28.08 -15.59
CA SER A 62 -44.37 -27.86 -16.83
C SER A 62 -45.57 -28.80 -16.78
N VAL A 63 -46.70 -28.18 -16.49
CA VAL A 63 -48.03 -28.47 -17.03
C VAL A 63 -48.12 -29.78 -17.82
N ARG A 64 -49.00 -30.67 -17.35
CA ARG A 64 -49.61 -31.77 -18.10
C ARG A 64 -49.89 -31.34 -19.56
N THR A 65 -49.05 -31.75 -20.48
CA THR A 65 -49.48 -32.08 -21.84
C THR A 65 -48.95 -33.48 -22.11
N SER A 66 -49.88 -34.42 -21.99
CA SER A 66 -49.83 -35.78 -22.50
C SER A 66 -49.18 -35.84 -23.87
N LEU A 67 -48.08 -36.57 -24.01
CA LEU A 67 -47.96 -37.71 -24.93
C LEU A 67 -46.52 -38.26 -24.96
N PHE A 68 -46.45 -39.59 -24.89
CA PHE A 68 -45.55 -40.47 -25.65
C PHE A 68 -44.02 -40.44 -25.42
N LEU A 69 -43.57 -41.52 -24.76
CA LEU A 69 -42.46 -42.39 -25.14
C LEU A 69 -41.33 -41.81 -26.02
N LEU A 70 -40.20 -41.42 -25.40
CA LEU A 70 -38.90 -41.83 -25.93
C LEU A 70 -37.81 -41.90 -24.84
N ARG A 71 -37.14 -43.04 -24.86
CA ARG A 71 -36.06 -43.54 -24.04
C ARG A 71 -34.80 -42.69 -24.23
N LEU A 72 -34.48 -41.82 -23.26
CA LEU A 72 -33.13 -41.26 -23.09
C LEU A 72 -32.85 -41.10 -21.59
N TYR A 73 -32.04 -42.01 -21.07
CA TYR A 73 -31.56 -42.08 -19.69
C TYR A 73 -30.65 -40.86 -19.42
N VAL A 74 -31.26 -39.70 -19.16
CA VAL A 74 -30.54 -38.48 -18.76
C VAL A 74 -30.63 -38.35 -17.24
N SER A 75 -29.46 -38.39 -16.62
CA SER A 75 -29.21 -38.24 -15.20
C SER A 75 -29.75 -36.91 -14.66
N LEU A 76 -30.99 -36.94 -14.15
CA LEU A 76 -31.67 -35.82 -13.47
C LEU A 76 -31.20 -35.77 -12.02
N ILE A 77 -30.34 -34.84 -11.58
CA ILE A 77 -29.95 -34.74 -10.15
C ILE A 77 -30.03 -33.30 -9.65
N GLY A 78 -30.92 -33.09 -8.68
CA GLY A 78 -31.01 -31.91 -7.82
C GLY A 78 -32.36 -31.19 -7.84
N HIS A 79 -33.23 -31.46 -8.81
CA HIS A 79 -34.63 -31.00 -8.93
C HIS A 79 -35.63 -32.12 -8.60
N GLN A 80 -35.13 -33.21 -8.02
CA GLN A 80 -35.85 -34.47 -7.86
C GLN A 80 -36.84 -34.48 -6.68
N THR A 81 -36.68 -33.58 -5.69
CA THR A 81 -37.45 -33.65 -4.44
C THR A 81 -38.79 -32.93 -4.56
N SER A 82 -39.88 -33.71 -4.55
CA SER A 82 -41.25 -33.19 -4.46
C SER A 82 -41.50 -32.63 -3.05
N ALA A 83 -41.69 -31.31 -2.97
CA ALA A 83 -41.87 -30.62 -1.71
C ALA A 83 -42.89 -29.49 -1.84
N GLN A 84 -43.74 -29.35 -0.83
CA GLN A 84 -44.73 -28.28 -0.77
C GLN A 84 -44.69 -27.65 0.63
N SER A 85 -45.02 -26.37 0.73
CA SER A 85 -45.19 -25.75 2.03
C SER A 85 -46.43 -26.32 2.71
N TRP A 86 -46.34 -26.61 4.00
CA TRP A 86 -47.48 -27.08 4.78
C TRP A 86 -48.44 -25.96 5.20
N GLY A 87 -48.15 -24.70 4.83
CA GLY A 87 -48.95 -23.54 5.21
C GLY A 87 -48.72 -23.12 6.67
N THR A 88 -49.69 -22.40 7.22
CA THR A 88 -49.75 -21.99 8.63
C THR A 88 -50.44 -23.06 9.49
N GLY A 89 -50.44 -22.90 10.82
CA GLY A 89 -51.18 -23.80 11.73
C GLY A 89 -50.45 -25.10 12.10
N ARG A 90 -49.24 -25.31 11.59
CA ARG A 90 -48.28 -26.31 12.07
C ARG A 90 -47.11 -25.52 12.62
N ALA A 91 -46.71 -25.71 13.89
CA ALA A 91 -45.71 -24.90 14.62
C ALA A 91 -44.28 -24.97 14.03
N VAL A 92 -44.16 -24.59 12.76
CA VAL A 92 -43.09 -24.90 11.83
C VAL A 92 -43.05 -23.81 10.75
N ALA A 93 -41.85 -23.41 10.32
CA ALA A 93 -41.70 -22.39 9.28
C ALA A 93 -42.33 -22.80 7.94
N ARG A 94 -42.88 -21.82 7.21
CA ARG A 94 -43.63 -21.96 5.93
C ARG A 94 -42.76 -22.33 4.72
N ILE A 95 -41.59 -22.91 4.94
CA ILE A 95 -40.68 -23.36 3.87
C ILE A 95 -41.21 -24.66 3.28
N PRO A 96 -41.11 -24.90 1.94
CA PRO A 96 -41.48 -26.17 1.35
C PRO A 96 -40.78 -27.37 2.00
N ARG A 97 -41.52 -28.44 2.27
CA ARG A 97 -41.02 -29.67 2.91
C ARG A 97 -41.26 -30.89 2.06
N VAL A 98 -40.31 -31.82 2.09
CA VAL A 98 -40.37 -33.08 1.33
C VAL A 98 -41.55 -33.92 1.82
N ARG A 99 -42.36 -34.42 0.89
CA ARG A 99 -43.53 -35.27 1.18
C ARG A 99 -43.10 -36.70 1.55
N GLY A 100 -44.01 -37.45 2.18
CA GLY A 100 -43.82 -38.85 2.56
C GLY A 100 -43.52 -39.06 4.06
N GLY A 101 -43.23 -40.31 4.43
CA GLY A 101 -42.89 -40.75 5.78
C GLY A 101 -41.82 -41.85 5.73
N GLY A 102 -41.39 -42.38 6.88
CA GLY A 102 -40.50 -43.55 6.95
C GLY A 102 -39.02 -43.32 6.57
N THR A 103 -38.62 -42.11 6.18
CA THR A 103 -37.20 -41.77 5.92
C THR A 103 -36.80 -40.51 6.69
N HIS A 104 -35.51 -40.41 7.05
CA HIS A 104 -34.97 -39.21 7.69
C HIS A 104 -35.07 -37.94 6.82
N ARG A 105 -35.32 -38.08 5.51
CA ARG A 105 -35.43 -36.96 4.58
C ARG A 105 -36.85 -36.38 4.52
N SER A 106 -37.88 -37.19 4.79
CA SER A 106 -39.28 -36.76 4.82
C SER A 106 -39.51 -35.66 5.86
N GLY A 107 -40.33 -34.65 5.53
CA GLY A 107 -40.61 -33.52 6.43
C GLY A 107 -39.49 -32.47 6.55
N GLN A 108 -38.31 -32.70 5.98
CA GLN A 108 -37.24 -31.70 5.95
C GLN A 108 -37.49 -30.60 4.91
N ALA A 109 -36.95 -29.40 5.17
CA ALA A 109 -37.06 -28.26 4.26
C ALA A 109 -36.30 -28.47 2.94
N ALA A 110 -36.84 -27.92 1.85
CA ALA A 110 -36.33 -28.03 0.49
C ALA A 110 -36.45 -26.70 -0.29
N PHE A 111 -35.82 -26.64 -1.47
CA PHE A 111 -35.75 -25.51 -2.42
C PHE A 111 -35.11 -24.21 -1.93
N GLY A 112 -35.30 -23.79 -0.69
CA GLY A 112 -34.76 -22.55 -0.17
C GLY A 112 -33.23 -22.51 -0.19
N ASN A 113 -32.64 -21.34 -0.44
CA ASN A 113 -31.19 -21.12 -0.35
C ASN A 113 -30.65 -21.24 1.08
N MET A 114 -31.50 -21.08 2.08
CA MET A 114 -31.20 -21.35 3.49
C MET A 114 -31.33 -22.84 3.86
N CYS A 115 -31.86 -23.69 2.97
CA CYS A 115 -32.12 -25.10 3.25
C CYS A 115 -30.90 -25.96 2.90
N ARG A 116 -30.60 -26.96 3.73
CA ARG A 116 -29.60 -27.99 3.41
C ARG A 116 -30.07 -28.81 2.21
N GLY A 117 -29.25 -28.87 1.16
CA GLY A 117 -29.60 -29.54 -0.10
C GLY A 117 -30.55 -28.74 -1.01
N GLY A 118 -30.88 -27.48 -0.67
CA GLY A 118 -31.64 -26.58 -1.55
C GLY A 118 -30.78 -25.89 -2.63
N ARG A 119 -31.41 -25.11 -3.51
CA ARG A 119 -30.68 -24.36 -4.56
C ARG A 119 -30.00 -23.12 -4.01
N MET A 120 -28.85 -22.77 -4.59
CA MET A 120 -28.20 -21.48 -4.33
C MET A 120 -29.03 -20.31 -4.88
N PHE A 121 -29.01 -19.17 -4.19
CA PHE A 121 -29.54 -17.91 -4.73
C PHE A 121 -28.68 -17.44 -5.92
N ALA A 122 -29.33 -17.01 -7.01
CA ALA A 122 -28.68 -16.59 -8.25
C ALA A 122 -27.62 -17.61 -8.74
N PRO A 123 -28.04 -18.83 -9.12
CA PRO A 123 -27.11 -19.89 -9.54
C PRO A 123 -26.23 -19.41 -10.70
N THR A 124 -24.94 -19.74 -10.66
CA THR A 124 -24.00 -19.37 -11.74
C THR A 124 -24.45 -19.98 -13.06
N SER A 125 -24.64 -19.14 -14.07
CA SER A 125 -25.05 -19.55 -15.41
C SER A 125 -23.87 -19.59 -16.37
N VAL A 126 -23.97 -20.47 -17.37
CA VAL A 126 -23.02 -20.53 -18.50
C VAL A 126 -23.06 -19.23 -19.30
N MET A 127 -24.26 -18.62 -19.41
CA MET A 127 -24.54 -17.37 -20.14
C MET A 127 -23.90 -16.10 -19.52
N ARG A 128 -23.13 -16.23 -18.43
CA ARG A 128 -22.32 -15.11 -17.93
C ARG A 128 -21.38 -14.60 -19.03
N ARG A 129 -21.21 -13.28 -19.16
CA ARG A 129 -20.26 -12.69 -20.12
C ARG A 129 -18.80 -12.93 -19.68
N TRP A 130 -18.22 -14.04 -20.13
CA TRP A 130 -16.82 -14.43 -19.86
C TRP A 130 -15.81 -13.65 -20.71
N HIS A 131 -16.11 -13.55 -22.01
CA HIS A 131 -15.24 -12.95 -22.99
C HIS A 131 -15.49 -11.45 -23.13
N ARG A 132 -14.42 -10.71 -23.42
CA ARG A 132 -14.42 -9.27 -23.61
C ARG A 132 -13.57 -8.94 -24.82
N LYS A 133 -14.17 -8.18 -25.75
CA LYS A 133 -13.50 -7.67 -26.95
C LYS A 133 -12.62 -6.48 -26.56
N VAL A 134 -11.45 -6.38 -27.18
CA VAL A 134 -10.55 -5.22 -27.05
C VAL A 134 -10.28 -4.68 -28.44
N SER A 135 -10.25 -3.36 -28.57
CA SER A 135 -9.86 -2.70 -29.81
C SER A 135 -8.49 -3.22 -30.28
N VAL A 136 -8.35 -3.39 -31.60
CA VAL A 136 -7.10 -3.84 -32.21
C VAL A 136 -6.00 -2.80 -31.97
N THR A 137 -6.33 -1.51 -32.06
CA THR A 137 -5.38 -0.41 -31.86
C THR A 137 -4.84 -0.39 -30.42
N GLN A 138 -5.71 -0.53 -29.43
CA GLN A 138 -5.30 -0.63 -28.02
C GLN A 138 -4.42 -1.86 -27.77
N ARG A 139 -4.75 -3.01 -28.37
CA ARG A 139 -3.92 -4.22 -28.26
C ARG A 139 -2.54 -4.02 -28.86
N ARG A 140 -2.46 -3.46 -30.06
CA ARG A 140 -1.20 -3.18 -30.76
C ARG A 140 -0.35 -2.18 -29.98
N TYR A 141 -0.95 -1.11 -29.44
CA TYR A 141 -0.26 -0.15 -28.56
C TYR A 141 0.31 -0.86 -27.33
N ALA A 142 -0.49 -1.66 -26.63
CA ALA A 142 -0.04 -2.38 -25.45
C ALA A 142 1.17 -3.29 -25.74
N ILE A 143 1.17 -3.95 -26.89
CA ILE A 143 2.32 -4.78 -27.31
C ILE A 143 3.54 -3.90 -27.59
N CYS A 144 3.40 -2.77 -28.29
CA CYS A 144 4.51 -1.86 -28.55
C CYS A 144 5.12 -1.33 -27.24
N SER A 145 4.29 -0.86 -26.30
CA SER A 145 4.77 -0.42 -24.98
C SER A 145 5.43 -1.55 -24.18
N ALA A 146 4.93 -2.79 -24.32
CA ALA A 146 5.54 -3.93 -23.65
C ALA A 146 6.90 -4.30 -24.25
N ILE A 147 7.07 -4.21 -25.58
CA ILE A 147 8.35 -4.41 -26.28
C ILE A 147 9.33 -3.31 -25.88
N ALA A 148 8.94 -2.04 -25.95
CA ALA A 148 9.80 -0.93 -25.54
C ALA A 148 10.34 -1.08 -24.11
N ALA A 149 9.51 -1.57 -23.19
CA ALA A 149 9.92 -1.80 -21.80
C ALA A 149 10.98 -2.91 -21.63
N THR A 150 11.15 -3.83 -22.59
CA THR A 150 12.17 -4.90 -22.47
C THR A 150 13.59 -4.38 -22.74
N GLY A 151 13.72 -3.28 -23.49
CA GLY A 151 14.99 -2.59 -23.73
C GLY A 151 15.39 -1.62 -22.61
N VAL A 152 14.60 -1.49 -21.54
CA VAL A 152 14.85 -0.55 -20.43
C VAL A 152 15.29 -1.33 -19.18
N PRO A 153 16.60 -1.35 -18.84
CA PRO A 153 17.11 -2.19 -17.74
C PRO A 153 16.41 -1.95 -16.39
N PRO A 154 16.15 -0.71 -15.95
CA PRO A 154 15.45 -0.48 -14.67
C PRO A 154 14.08 -1.16 -14.58
N LEU A 155 13.34 -1.27 -15.69
CA LEU A 155 12.03 -1.93 -15.69
C LEU A 155 12.16 -3.45 -15.60
N VAL A 156 13.18 -4.01 -16.24
CA VAL A 156 13.50 -5.45 -16.19
C VAL A 156 13.96 -5.85 -14.78
N PHE A 157 14.80 -5.03 -14.16
CA PHE A 157 15.20 -5.16 -12.76
C PHE A 157 14.01 -5.04 -11.80
N ALA A 158 13.16 -4.02 -11.97
CA ALA A 158 12.00 -3.78 -11.10
C ALA A 158 10.99 -4.95 -11.15
N ARG A 159 10.89 -5.65 -12.28
CA ARG A 159 10.10 -6.88 -12.39
C ARG A 159 10.70 -8.04 -11.58
N GLY A 160 12.01 -7.99 -11.36
CA GLY A 160 12.77 -8.97 -10.59
C GLY A 160 13.41 -10.05 -11.44
N HIS A 161 13.82 -9.75 -12.67
CA HIS A 161 14.79 -10.60 -13.37
C HIS A 161 16.20 -10.34 -12.83
N VAL A 162 17.05 -11.37 -12.84
CA VAL A 162 18.48 -11.23 -12.49
C VAL A 162 19.23 -11.02 -13.80
N ILE A 163 19.69 -9.79 -14.03
CA ILE A 163 20.34 -9.38 -15.29
C ILE A 163 21.67 -8.64 -15.03
N ASP A 164 22.23 -8.80 -13.83
CA ASP A 164 23.42 -8.05 -13.38
C ASP A 164 24.66 -8.29 -14.25
N LYS A 165 24.83 -9.54 -14.71
CA LYS A 165 25.96 -9.97 -15.55
C LYS A 165 25.68 -9.88 -17.05
N ILE A 166 24.49 -9.43 -17.44
CA ILE A 166 24.11 -9.37 -18.85
C ILE A 166 24.75 -8.13 -19.47
N PRO A 167 25.47 -8.27 -20.59
CA PRO A 167 26.28 -7.17 -21.13
C PRO A 167 25.43 -6.03 -21.68
N GLU A 168 24.29 -6.32 -22.33
CA GLU A 168 23.38 -5.29 -22.80
C GLU A 168 21.90 -5.69 -22.88
N LEU A 169 21.04 -4.68 -22.97
CA LEU A 169 19.62 -4.79 -23.26
C LEU A 169 19.22 -3.77 -24.34
N PRO A 170 18.36 -4.15 -25.30
CA PRO A 170 17.81 -5.48 -25.55
C PRO A 170 18.87 -6.49 -25.99
N MET A 171 18.75 -7.74 -25.52
CA MET A 171 19.71 -8.80 -25.83
C MET A 171 19.39 -9.42 -27.19
N VAL A 172 20.31 -9.28 -28.16
CA VAL A 172 20.17 -9.81 -29.53
C VAL A 172 21.25 -10.87 -29.78
N VAL A 173 20.84 -12.03 -30.29
CA VAL A 173 21.72 -13.19 -30.49
C VAL A 173 21.63 -13.67 -31.94
N SER A 174 22.69 -14.34 -32.39
CA SER A 174 22.77 -14.86 -33.77
C SER A 174 21.62 -15.86 -34.08
N ASP A 175 21.24 -15.95 -35.35
CA ASP A 175 20.15 -16.84 -35.79
C ASP A 175 20.49 -18.34 -35.66
N LYS A 176 21.75 -18.70 -35.36
CA LYS A 176 22.17 -20.10 -35.14
C LYS A 176 21.36 -20.81 -34.06
N ILE A 177 20.91 -20.07 -33.05
CA ILE A 177 20.04 -20.56 -31.96
C ILE A 177 18.72 -21.15 -32.45
N GLU A 178 18.20 -20.71 -33.60
CA GLU A 178 16.94 -21.24 -34.15
C GLU A 178 17.06 -22.74 -34.52
N GLY A 179 18.28 -23.19 -34.87
CA GLY A 179 18.60 -24.56 -35.30
C GLY A 179 18.94 -25.54 -34.17
N TYR A 180 18.95 -25.12 -32.90
CA TYR A 180 19.26 -26.02 -31.78
C TYR A 180 18.22 -27.14 -31.66
N LYS A 181 18.73 -28.38 -31.53
CA LYS A 181 17.89 -29.58 -31.38
C LYS A 181 17.95 -30.15 -29.96
N LYS A 182 19.07 -30.01 -29.26
CA LYS A 182 19.29 -30.63 -27.94
C LYS A 182 19.19 -29.59 -26.81
N THR A 183 18.65 -30.04 -25.67
CA THR A 183 18.56 -29.21 -24.45
C THR A 183 19.93 -28.88 -23.86
N ARG A 184 20.93 -29.76 -24.04
CA ARG A 184 22.30 -29.54 -23.56
C ARG A 184 22.96 -28.33 -24.21
N GLU A 185 22.78 -28.17 -25.52
CA GLU A 185 23.24 -27.01 -26.30
C GLU A 185 22.57 -25.72 -25.77
N ALA A 186 21.25 -25.76 -25.63
CA ALA A 186 20.47 -24.63 -25.10
C ALA A 186 20.90 -24.18 -23.69
N VAL A 187 21.19 -25.13 -22.79
CA VAL A 187 21.68 -24.83 -21.43
C VAL A 187 23.08 -24.20 -21.48
N THR A 188 23.96 -24.74 -22.32
CA THR A 188 25.33 -24.22 -22.48
C THR A 188 25.31 -22.79 -23.00
N PHE A 189 24.49 -22.52 -24.01
CA PHE A 189 24.26 -21.18 -24.54
C PHE A 189 23.77 -20.19 -23.45
N LEU A 190 22.77 -20.56 -22.65
CA LEU A 190 22.23 -19.67 -21.61
C LEU A 190 23.22 -19.38 -20.49
N LYS A 191 24.15 -20.30 -20.21
CA LYS A 191 25.27 -20.07 -19.29
C LYS A 191 26.28 -19.09 -19.87
N ASN A 192 26.65 -19.27 -21.14
CA ASN A 192 27.58 -18.38 -21.84
C ASN A 192 27.04 -16.94 -21.93
N LEU A 193 25.74 -16.77 -22.14
CA LEU A 193 25.08 -15.47 -22.17
C LEU A 193 24.85 -14.83 -20.78
N ALA A 194 25.33 -15.48 -19.71
CA ALA A 194 25.07 -15.10 -18.32
C ALA A 194 23.59 -15.01 -17.91
N ALA A 195 22.67 -15.61 -18.69
CA ALA A 195 21.23 -15.63 -18.41
C ALA A 195 20.80 -16.75 -17.44
N TRP A 196 21.73 -17.65 -17.08
CA TRP A 196 21.45 -18.82 -16.26
C TRP A 196 21.00 -18.49 -14.84
N GLU A 197 21.46 -17.38 -14.25
CA GLU A 197 21.09 -16.98 -12.89
C GLU A 197 19.59 -16.68 -12.76
N ASP A 198 18.96 -16.09 -13.79
CA ASP A 198 17.52 -15.87 -13.82
C ASP A 198 16.74 -17.20 -13.86
N ILE A 199 17.29 -18.21 -14.54
CA ILE A 199 16.69 -19.55 -14.63
C ILE A 199 16.89 -20.31 -13.32
N GLU A 200 18.06 -20.23 -12.71
CA GLU A 200 18.33 -20.83 -11.40
C GLU A 200 17.36 -20.28 -10.33
N LYS A 201 17.05 -18.99 -10.40
CA LYS A 201 16.00 -18.36 -9.59
C LYS A 201 14.62 -18.93 -9.87
N VAL A 202 14.31 -19.35 -11.11
CA VAL A 202 13.06 -20.07 -11.41
C VAL A 202 13.05 -21.43 -10.73
N TYR A 203 14.12 -22.22 -10.85
CA TYR A 203 14.25 -23.52 -10.17
C TYR A 203 14.03 -23.39 -8.66
N LYS A 204 14.75 -22.47 -8.00
CA LYS A 204 14.61 -22.19 -6.55
C LYS A 204 13.22 -21.68 -6.15
N SER A 205 12.46 -21.10 -7.09
CA SER A 205 11.14 -20.53 -6.81
C SER A 205 9.97 -21.52 -6.85
N GLU A 206 10.20 -22.74 -7.32
CA GLU A 206 9.15 -23.73 -7.46
C GLU A 206 8.62 -24.17 -6.09
N ARG A 207 7.31 -24.01 -5.91
CA ARG A 207 6.63 -24.42 -4.67
C ARG A 207 5.23 -24.96 -4.95
N LYS A 208 4.75 -25.81 -4.04
CA LYS A 208 3.36 -26.29 -4.05
C LYS A 208 2.41 -25.09 -3.87
N ARG A 209 1.36 -25.02 -4.70
CA ARG A 209 0.34 -23.97 -4.67
C ARG A 209 -0.51 -24.10 -3.41
N ALA A 210 -0.74 -22.99 -2.72
CA ALA A 210 -1.65 -22.95 -1.59
C ALA A 210 -3.13 -23.09 -2.03
N GLY A 211 -3.95 -23.72 -1.19
CA GLY A 211 -5.40 -23.86 -1.38
C GLY A 211 -5.85 -24.96 -2.36
N LYS A 212 -7.11 -24.87 -2.80
CA LYS A 212 -7.81 -25.88 -3.63
C LYS A 212 -7.28 -26.01 -5.07
N GLY A 213 -6.33 -25.16 -5.48
CA GLY A 213 -5.73 -25.23 -6.81
C GLY A 213 -4.95 -26.53 -7.07
N LYS A 214 -4.44 -27.16 -6.00
CA LYS A 214 -3.70 -28.44 -6.08
C LYS A 214 -4.54 -29.57 -6.68
N MET A 215 -5.82 -29.64 -6.30
CA MET A 215 -6.79 -30.63 -6.81
C MET A 215 -7.22 -30.36 -8.26
N ARG A 216 -6.95 -29.16 -8.81
CA ARG A 216 -7.38 -28.74 -10.14
C ARG A 216 -6.20 -28.68 -11.11
N ASN A 217 -5.32 -29.68 -11.06
CA ASN A 217 -4.13 -29.83 -11.91
C ASN A 217 -3.19 -28.60 -11.95
N ARG A 218 -3.16 -27.81 -10.86
CA ARG A 218 -2.33 -26.60 -10.72
C ARG A 218 -1.48 -26.68 -9.46
N ARG A 219 -0.83 -27.84 -9.28
CA ARG A 219 -0.08 -28.20 -8.07
C ARG A 219 1.12 -27.30 -7.83
N PHE A 220 1.88 -26.94 -8.87
CA PHE A 220 3.11 -26.15 -8.72
C PHE A 220 2.93 -24.69 -9.17
N LYS A 221 3.71 -23.79 -8.57
CA LYS A 221 3.85 -22.39 -8.96
C LYS A 221 5.35 -22.07 -9.01
N ARG A 222 5.79 -21.52 -10.14
CA ARG A 222 7.16 -21.06 -10.41
C ARG A 222 7.14 -19.65 -11.00
N LYS A 223 8.26 -18.94 -10.91
CA LYS A 223 8.45 -17.62 -11.56
C LYS A 223 8.54 -17.79 -13.09
N LYS A 224 8.43 -16.67 -13.80
CA LYS A 224 8.63 -16.60 -15.26
C LYS A 224 10.05 -16.11 -15.51
N GLY A 225 10.83 -16.89 -16.25
CA GLY A 225 12.20 -16.55 -16.63
C GLY A 225 12.25 -15.84 -17.99
N PRO A 226 13.36 -15.97 -18.74
CA PRO A 226 13.54 -15.29 -20.01
C PRO A 226 12.48 -15.69 -21.03
N LEU A 227 12.23 -14.77 -21.96
CA LEU A 227 11.37 -14.96 -23.12
C LEU A 227 12.24 -14.94 -24.37
N ILE A 228 12.29 -16.07 -25.08
CA ILE A 228 13.06 -16.18 -26.32
C ILE A 228 12.13 -15.85 -27.48
N ILE A 229 12.53 -14.88 -28.29
CA ILE A 229 11.76 -14.38 -29.43
C ILE A 229 12.54 -14.67 -30.70
N TYR A 230 11.91 -15.42 -31.59
CA TYR A 230 12.54 -15.95 -32.80
C TYR A 230 11.67 -15.69 -34.03
N ASN A 231 12.24 -15.87 -35.22
CA ASN A 231 11.55 -15.69 -36.49
C ASN A 231 11.00 -17.03 -37.02
N GLN A 232 11.88 -18.03 -37.20
CA GLN A 232 11.53 -19.37 -37.69
C GLN A 232 11.79 -20.46 -36.64
N ASP A 233 10.97 -21.52 -36.65
CA ASP A 233 11.09 -22.62 -35.69
C ASP A 233 11.78 -23.83 -36.33
N ASN A 234 13.12 -23.84 -36.29
CA ASN A 234 13.93 -24.93 -36.86
C ASN A 234 14.36 -25.97 -35.81
N GLY A 235 13.72 -25.99 -34.64
CA GLY A 235 14.07 -26.88 -33.52
C GLY A 235 14.12 -26.19 -32.17
N ILE A 236 14.25 -24.86 -32.16
CA ILE A 236 14.37 -24.03 -30.96
C ILE A 236 13.31 -24.33 -29.89
N ARG A 237 12.03 -24.52 -30.27
CA ARG A 237 11.00 -24.85 -29.27
C ARG A 237 11.27 -26.18 -28.58
N ARG A 238 11.75 -27.19 -29.31
CA ARG A 238 12.02 -28.52 -28.76
C ARG A 238 13.26 -28.49 -27.85
N ALA A 239 14.30 -27.77 -28.24
CA ALA A 239 15.53 -27.64 -27.45
C ALA A 239 15.30 -26.92 -26.12
N PHE A 240 14.48 -25.87 -26.08
CA PHE A 240 14.34 -25.04 -24.88
C PHE A 240 13.11 -25.36 -24.01
N ARG A 241 12.05 -26.05 -24.52
CA ARG A 241 10.78 -26.23 -23.78
C ARG A 241 10.89 -26.94 -22.43
N ASN A 242 11.93 -27.75 -22.24
CA ASN A 242 12.11 -28.52 -21.01
C ASN A 242 12.71 -27.65 -19.88
N ILE A 243 13.34 -26.53 -20.21
CA ILE A 243 13.95 -25.63 -19.23
C ILE A 243 12.83 -24.84 -18.52
N PRO A 244 12.74 -24.86 -17.18
CA PRO A 244 11.64 -24.26 -16.46
C PRO A 244 11.65 -22.74 -16.56
N GLY A 245 10.47 -22.16 -16.77
CA GLY A 245 10.28 -20.70 -16.77
C GLY A 245 10.58 -20.00 -18.08
N ILE A 246 11.31 -20.64 -19.00
CA ILE A 246 11.49 -20.16 -20.36
C ILE A 246 10.16 -20.22 -21.11
N GLU A 247 9.87 -19.17 -21.88
CA GLU A 247 8.78 -19.17 -22.83
C GLU A 247 9.27 -18.71 -24.20
N PHE A 248 8.51 -19.07 -25.22
CA PHE A 248 8.82 -18.73 -26.61
C PHE A 248 7.74 -17.85 -27.21
N LEU A 249 8.16 -16.96 -28.10
CA LEU A 249 7.29 -16.18 -28.97
C LEU A 249 7.89 -16.13 -30.37
N GLN A 250 7.01 -16.23 -31.37
CA GLN A 250 7.38 -15.90 -32.74
C GLN A 250 7.10 -14.41 -32.96
N VAL A 251 8.00 -13.71 -33.64
CA VAL A 251 7.93 -12.25 -33.83
C VAL A 251 6.63 -11.78 -34.52
N GLU A 252 6.09 -12.57 -35.43
CA GLU A 252 4.81 -12.26 -36.11
C GLU A 252 3.60 -12.41 -35.17
N LYS A 253 3.66 -13.35 -34.23
CA LYS A 253 2.55 -13.77 -33.35
C LYS A 253 2.80 -13.31 -31.91
N MET A 254 3.11 -12.04 -31.74
CA MET A 254 3.43 -11.44 -30.44
C MET A 254 2.23 -11.42 -29.50
N ASN A 255 2.41 -11.97 -28.30
CA ASN A 255 1.36 -12.07 -27.29
C ASN A 255 1.69 -11.25 -26.05
N LEU A 256 0.82 -10.29 -25.73
CA LEU A 256 0.95 -9.44 -24.54
C LEU A 256 1.00 -10.24 -23.23
N LEU A 257 0.29 -11.37 -23.12
CA LEU A 257 0.27 -12.18 -21.89
C LEU A 257 1.62 -12.82 -21.57
N LYS A 258 2.45 -13.05 -22.59
CA LYS A 258 3.81 -13.57 -22.45
C LYS A 258 4.82 -12.44 -22.26
N LEU A 259 4.69 -11.33 -22.99
CA LEU A 259 5.57 -10.16 -22.84
C LEU A 259 5.41 -9.45 -21.49
N ALA A 260 4.18 -9.29 -21.01
CA ALA A 260 3.86 -8.62 -19.76
C ALA A 260 3.05 -9.54 -18.81
N PRO A 261 3.65 -10.61 -18.25
CA PRO A 261 2.92 -11.55 -17.42
C PRO A 261 2.41 -10.85 -16.15
N GLY A 262 1.10 -10.91 -15.93
CA GLY A 262 0.46 -10.24 -14.80
C GLY A 262 0.10 -8.77 -15.06
N GLY A 263 0.35 -8.26 -16.27
CA GLY A 263 0.12 -6.85 -16.63
C GLY A 263 1.27 -5.92 -16.23
N HIS A 264 2.42 -6.49 -15.83
CA HIS A 264 3.67 -5.76 -15.58
C HIS A 264 4.59 -5.92 -16.78
N MET A 265 5.04 -4.79 -17.35
CA MET A 265 6.01 -4.74 -18.44
C MET A 265 7.45 -4.92 -17.93
N GLY A 266 8.43 -5.05 -18.83
CA GLY A 266 9.83 -5.26 -18.47
C GLY A 266 10.16 -6.74 -18.20
N ARG A 267 9.73 -7.66 -19.06
CA ARG A 267 10.21 -9.05 -19.01
C ARG A 267 11.56 -9.14 -19.71
N PHE A 268 12.49 -9.90 -19.14
CA PHE A 268 13.76 -10.18 -19.81
C PHE A 268 13.50 -10.99 -21.09
N CYS A 269 13.89 -10.43 -22.24
CA CYS A 269 13.68 -11.01 -23.57
C CYS A 269 15.01 -11.15 -24.30
N ILE A 270 15.18 -12.29 -24.96
CA ILE A 270 16.32 -12.61 -25.83
C ILE A 270 15.75 -12.68 -27.24
N TRP A 271 16.32 -11.92 -28.16
CA TRP A 271 15.85 -11.80 -29.54
C TRP A 271 16.84 -12.45 -30.50
N THR A 272 16.39 -13.25 -31.47
CA THR A 272 17.24 -13.61 -32.60
C THR A 272 17.41 -12.40 -33.52
N GLU A 273 18.55 -12.34 -34.21
CA GLU A 273 18.89 -11.24 -35.11
C GLU A 273 17.82 -11.00 -36.18
N SER A 274 17.37 -12.08 -36.85
CA SER A 274 16.30 -12.03 -37.85
C SER A 274 14.97 -11.54 -37.25
N ALA A 275 14.63 -11.97 -36.03
CA ALA A 275 13.44 -11.50 -35.33
C ALA A 275 13.52 -10.01 -35.00
N PHE A 276 14.70 -9.53 -34.60
CA PHE A 276 14.92 -8.14 -34.24
C PHE A 276 14.79 -7.21 -35.46
N ARG A 277 15.38 -7.58 -36.61
CA ARG A 277 15.26 -6.84 -37.87
C ARG A 277 13.81 -6.78 -38.37
N LYS A 278 13.05 -7.87 -38.24
CA LYS A 278 11.65 -7.98 -38.70
C LYS A 278 10.65 -7.12 -37.91
N LEU A 279 11.03 -6.59 -36.74
CA LEU A 279 10.16 -5.72 -35.96
C LEU A 279 9.78 -4.43 -36.69
N ASP A 280 10.71 -3.83 -37.43
CA ASP A 280 10.45 -2.59 -38.19
C ASP A 280 9.47 -2.86 -39.36
N THR A 281 9.55 -4.01 -40.02
CA THR A 281 8.56 -4.45 -41.02
C THR A 281 7.16 -4.65 -40.41
N ILE A 282 7.10 -5.30 -39.23
CA ILE A 282 5.83 -5.68 -38.57
C ILE A 282 5.11 -4.50 -37.91
N TYR A 283 5.82 -3.48 -37.44
CA TYR A 283 5.22 -2.35 -36.72
C TYR A 283 5.40 -1.00 -37.43
N GLY A 284 6.30 -0.92 -38.41
CA GLY A 284 6.67 0.33 -39.06
C GLY A 284 7.58 1.20 -38.19
N THR A 285 7.90 2.36 -38.74
CA THR A 285 8.54 3.47 -38.02
C THR A 285 7.54 4.62 -37.86
N TRP A 286 7.96 5.76 -37.31
CA TRP A 286 7.08 6.96 -37.33
C TRP A 286 6.98 7.58 -38.73
N LYS A 287 7.98 7.35 -39.59
CA LYS A 287 8.00 7.86 -40.96
C LYS A 287 7.30 6.92 -41.94
N LYS A 288 7.51 5.60 -41.78
CA LYS A 288 6.95 4.57 -42.66
C LYS A 288 5.88 3.75 -41.92
N PRO A 289 4.66 3.57 -42.48
CA PRO A 289 3.64 2.69 -41.89
C PRO A 289 4.12 1.24 -41.78
N SER A 290 3.36 0.42 -41.05
CA SER A 290 3.59 -1.02 -41.04
C SER A 290 3.16 -1.67 -42.36
N GLU A 291 3.99 -2.60 -42.87
CA GLU A 291 3.67 -3.41 -44.05
C GLU A 291 2.69 -4.54 -43.69
N VAL A 292 2.93 -5.23 -42.57
CA VAL A 292 2.11 -6.39 -42.16
C VAL A 292 0.76 -5.98 -41.57
N LYS A 293 0.69 -4.84 -40.89
CA LYS A 293 -0.51 -4.41 -40.16
C LYS A 293 -1.23 -3.32 -40.92
N LYS A 294 -2.37 -3.69 -41.51
CA LYS A 294 -3.30 -2.74 -42.14
C LYS A 294 -3.60 -1.55 -41.22
N ASN A 295 -3.48 -0.36 -41.80
CA ASN A 295 -3.77 0.96 -41.22
C ASN A 295 -3.17 1.12 -39.81
N TRP A 296 -1.88 0.80 -39.66
CA TRP A 296 -1.17 0.89 -38.39
C TRP A 296 0.08 1.75 -38.49
N HIS A 297 0.19 2.69 -37.55
CA HIS A 297 1.39 3.48 -37.28
C HIS A 297 1.79 3.34 -35.81
N LEU A 298 3.06 3.61 -35.52
CA LEU A 298 3.54 3.69 -34.15
C LEU A 298 2.82 4.83 -33.40
N PRO A 299 2.48 4.63 -32.12
CA PRO A 299 1.88 5.68 -31.33
C PRO A 299 2.86 6.84 -31.13
N MET A 300 2.38 8.07 -31.34
CA MET A 300 3.16 9.27 -31.08
C MET A 300 3.32 9.51 -29.57
N PRO A 301 4.53 9.82 -29.09
CA PRO A 301 4.73 10.23 -27.70
C PRO A 301 4.10 11.61 -27.47
N LYS A 302 3.36 11.78 -26.37
CA LYS A 302 2.76 13.07 -26.00
C LYS A 302 3.80 14.11 -25.56
N MET A 303 4.93 13.64 -25.02
CA MET A 303 6.06 14.48 -24.60
C MET A 303 7.28 14.04 -25.41
N LYS A 304 7.95 14.98 -26.07
CA LYS A 304 9.20 14.73 -26.81
C LYS A 304 10.35 14.38 -25.85
N TYR A 305 10.43 15.09 -24.72
CA TYR A 305 11.41 14.86 -23.65
C TYR A 305 10.69 14.44 -22.37
N VAL A 306 11.09 13.30 -21.80
CA VAL A 306 10.48 12.74 -20.58
C VAL A 306 11.27 13.12 -19.32
N ASP A 307 12.51 13.59 -19.47
CA ASP A 307 13.34 14.04 -18.36
C ASP A 307 12.89 15.42 -17.86
N PHE A 308 11.96 15.39 -16.92
CA PHE A 308 11.43 16.59 -16.27
C PHE A 308 12.51 17.34 -15.47
N THR A 309 13.52 16.64 -14.95
CA THR A 309 14.59 17.30 -14.17
C THR A 309 15.47 18.16 -15.06
N ARG A 310 15.79 17.68 -16.26
CA ARG A 310 16.51 18.46 -17.28
C ARG A 310 15.68 19.64 -17.75
N LEU A 311 14.38 19.44 -18.00
CA LEU A 311 13.48 20.54 -18.40
C LEU A 311 13.42 21.63 -17.32
N ILE A 312 13.16 21.30 -16.05
CA ILE A 312 13.10 22.32 -15.00
C ILE A 312 14.43 23.07 -14.88
N ARG A 313 15.56 22.36 -14.99
CA ARG A 313 16.90 22.94 -14.85
C ARG A 313 17.38 23.68 -16.10
N SER A 314 16.60 23.72 -17.16
CA SER A 314 16.98 24.42 -18.37
C SER A 314 17.09 25.93 -18.10
N GLU A 315 18.05 26.58 -18.74
CA GLU A 315 18.34 28.00 -18.49
C GLU A 315 17.14 28.87 -18.85
N GLU A 316 16.38 28.51 -19.89
CA GLU A 316 15.20 29.23 -20.34
C GLU A 316 14.12 29.23 -19.24
N ILE A 317 13.90 28.09 -18.59
CA ILE A 317 12.95 27.97 -17.48
C ILE A 317 13.51 28.69 -16.24
N GLN A 318 14.79 28.48 -15.90
CA GLN A 318 15.39 29.11 -14.71
C GLN A 318 15.42 30.64 -14.81
N LYS A 319 15.65 31.22 -16.00
CA LYS A 319 15.56 32.67 -16.24
C LYS A 319 14.15 33.21 -16.03
N ALA A 320 13.13 32.46 -16.45
CA ALA A 320 11.73 32.88 -16.31
C ALA A 320 11.16 32.67 -14.90
N LEU A 321 11.82 31.86 -14.06
CA LEU A 321 11.34 31.56 -12.71
C LEU A 321 11.60 32.73 -11.75
N ARG A 322 10.57 33.03 -10.95
CA ARG A 322 10.70 33.95 -9.82
C ARG A 322 11.58 33.33 -8.73
N PRO A 323 12.32 34.14 -7.94
CA PRO A 323 13.11 33.63 -6.83
C PRO A 323 12.24 32.84 -5.85
N ARG A 324 12.80 31.75 -5.32
CA ARG A 324 12.09 30.89 -4.37
C ARG A 324 11.65 31.71 -3.15
N MET A 325 10.35 31.74 -2.89
CA MET A 325 9.81 32.39 -1.69
C MET A 325 10.40 31.72 -0.43
N LYS A 326 10.86 32.54 0.51
CA LYS A 326 11.33 32.05 1.81
C LYS A 326 10.21 31.26 2.47
N PRO A 327 10.52 30.10 3.11
CA PRO A 327 9.50 29.33 3.81
C PRO A 327 8.81 30.22 4.84
N ARG A 328 7.49 30.06 4.97
CA ARG A 328 6.72 30.79 5.98
C ARG A 328 7.32 30.49 7.36
N ARG A 329 7.65 31.54 8.12
CA ARG A 329 8.12 31.38 9.49
C ARG A 329 7.07 30.60 10.28
N PRO A 330 7.47 29.63 11.12
CA PRO A 330 6.52 28.91 11.96
C PRO A 330 5.75 29.92 12.82
N LYS A 331 4.47 29.63 13.10
CA LYS A 331 3.68 30.46 14.01
C LYS A 331 4.40 30.52 15.36
N THR A 332 4.85 31.71 15.76
CA THR A 332 5.45 31.93 17.06
C THR A 332 4.39 31.72 18.14
N LYS A 333 4.71 30.98 19.20
CA LYS A 333 3.83 30.90 20.37
C LYS A 333 3.68 32.31 20.94
N ARG A 334 2.44 32.74 21.18
CA ARG A 334 2.16 34.00 21.87
C ARG A 334 2.71 33.90 23.28
N LYS A 335 3.75 34.69 23.58
CA LYS A 335 4.26 34.83 24.95
C LYS A 335 3.39 35.85 25.68
N ASP A 336 3.26 35.69 26.99
CA ASP A 336 2.57 36.64 27.85
C ASP A 336 3.51 37.82 28.13
N PRO A 337 3.17 39.07 27.75
CA PRO A 337 4.04 40.23 27.96
C PRO A 337 4.21 40.58 29.44
N LEU A 338 3.25 40.28 30.30
CA LEU A 338 3.38 40.55 31.74
C LEU A 338 4.44 39.64 32.39
N LYS A 339 4.64 38.45 31.82
CA LYS A 339 5.65 37.48 32.27
C LYS A 339 7.00 37.64 31.55
N CYS A 340 7.02 38.21 30.35
CA CYS A 340 8.21 38.38 29.53
C CYS A 340 8.49 39.86 29.27
N PHE A 341 9.41 40.44 30.05
CA PHE A 341 9.74 41.88 29.96
C PHE A 341 10.18 42.31 28.56
N ALA A 342 10.99 41.51 27.86
CA ALA A 342 11.42 41.83 26.49
C ALA A 342 10.24 41.98 25.52
N LEU A 343 9.21 41.14 25.66
CA LEU A 343 8.00 41.28 24.85
C LEU A 343 7.18 42.50 25.28
N MET A 344 7.05 42.77 26.59
CA MET A 344 6.38 43.99 27.05
C MET A 344 7.09 45.24 26.55
N HIS A 345 8.41 45.26 26.56
CA HIS A 345 9.21 46.36 26.04
C HIS A 345 9.03 46.55 24.53
N GLN A 346 8.97 45.45 23.77
CA GLN A 346 8.68 45.50 22.33
C GLN A 346 7.27 46.02 22.03
N LEU A 347 6.28 45.67 22.86
CA LEU A 347 4.88 46.09 22.66
C LEU A 347 4.58 47.49 23.23
N ASN A 348 5.17 47.83 24.37
CA ASN A 348 5.02 49.09 25.07
C ASN A 348 6.35 49.50 25.73
N PRO A 349 7.19 50.25 25.01
CA PRO A 349 8.48 50.73 25.54
C PRO A 349 8.32 51.58 26.83
N TYR A 350 7.22 52.33 26.96
CA TYR A 350 6.95 53.17 28.13
C TYR A 350 6.77 52.36 29.43
N ALA A 351 6.43 51.08 29.33
CA ALA A 351 6.38 50.18 30.48
C ALA A 351 7.74 50.07 31.21
N SER A 352 8.86 50.28 30.50
CA SER A 352 10.20 50.32 31.14
C SER A 352 10.38 51.54 32.05
N VAL A 353 9.94 52.71 31.59
CA VAL A 353 10.00 53.98 32.33
C VAL A 353 9.13 53.90 33.58
N VAL A 354 7.88 53.43 33.42
CA VAL A 354 6.94 53.25 34.54
C VAL A 354 7.45 52.22 35.55
N LYS A 355 8.04 51.12 35.07
CA LYS A 355 8.61 50.11 35.98
C LYS A 355 9.82 50.67 36.72
N ARG A 356 10.67 51.45 36.06
CA ARG A 356 11.85 52.08 36.67
C ARG A 356 11.46 53.13 37.71
N SER A 357 10.50 54.00 37.39
CA SER A 357 10.00 55.01 38.35
C SER A 357 9.32 54.35 39.55
N ALA A 358 8.57 53.27 39.36
CA ALA A 358 7.98 52.49 40.44
C ALA A 358 9.04 51.83 41.35
N ILE A 359 10.11 51.27 40.77
CA ILE A 359 11.23 50.70 41.55
C ILE A 359 11.94 51.79 42.36
N LEU A 360 12.22 52.94 41.76
CA LEU A 360 12.86 54.07 42.47
C LEU A 360 11.99 54.56 43.64
N LEU A 361 10.68 54.70 43.41
CA LEU A 361 9.74 55.10 44.44
C LEU A 361 9.66 54.06 45.58
N GLN A 362 9.69 52.76 45.26
CA GLN A 362 9.71 51.69 46.27
C GLN A 362 11.01 51.72 47.09
N LYS A 363 12.17 51.84 46.44
CA LYS A 363 13.47 51.98 47.13
C LYS A 363 13.49 53.18 48.07
N ALA A 364 12.98 54.33 47.62
CA ALA A 364 12.88 55.53 48.47
C ALA A 364 11.99 55.28 49.71
N ARG A 365 10.88 54.54 49.55
CA ARG A 365 10.02 54.15 50.68
C ARG A 365 10.67 53.15 51.62
N GLU A 366 11.43 52.19 51.11
CA GLU A 366 12.19 51.24 51.92
C GLU A 366 13.27 51.95 52.75
N VAL A 367 14.01 52.89 52.14
CA VAL A 367 14.97 53.74 52.85
C VAL A 367 14.26 54.57 53.92
N ALA A 368 13.14 55.23 53.59
CA ALA A 368 12.36 55.99 54.57
C ALA A 368 11.85 55.11 55.72
N ARG A 369 11.43 53.86 55.44
CA ARG A 369 11.00 52.90 56.45
C ARG A 369 12.17 52.42 57.31
N ARG A 370 13.36 52.22 56.73
CA ARG A 370 14.60 51.91 57.49
C ARG A 370 14.97 53.06 58.42
N LYS A 371 14.96 54.30 57.92
CA LYS A 371 15.18 55.51 58.74
C LYS A 371 14.17 55.69 59.87
N MET A 372 12.89 55.37 59.63
CA MET A 372 11.87 55.35 60.70
C MET A 372 12.09 54.23 61.74
N ILE A 373 12.63 53.09 61.32
CA ILE A 373 12.98 51.98 62.24
C ILE A 373 14.28 52.29 63.01
N GLU A 374 15.21 53.01 62.40
CA GLU A 374 16.45 53.52 63.01
C GLU A 374 16.20 54.76 63.89
N GLY A 375 14.93 55.17 64.09
CA GLY A 375 14.54 56.14 65.13
C GLY A 375 14.73 57.62 64.77
N GLU A 376 14.97 57.96 63.50
CA GLU A 376 15.12 59.35 63.08
C GLU A 376 13.83 59.88 62.44
N SER A 377 13.09 60.77 63.12
CA SER A 377 11.95 61.47 62.50
C SER A 377 12.01 62.99 62.73
N LYS A 378 12.33 63.73 61.66
CA LYS A 378 11.82 65.10 61.45
C LYS A 378 11.43 65.33 59.98
N THR A 379 10.42 66.17 59.87
CA THR A 379 9.48 66.44 58.77
C THR A 379 10.08 67.17 57.56
N SER A 380 9.67 66.78 56.35
CA SER A 380 9.68 67.70 55.19
C SER A 380 8.50 67.42 54.24
N LYS A 381 7.67 68.45 54.04
CA LYS A 381 6.47 68.48 53.18
C LYS A 381 6.87 68.43 51.68
N VAL A 382 6.17 67.63 50.87
CA VAL A 382 6.28 67.65 49.40
C VAL A 382 5.16 68.55 48.82
N PRO A 383 5.45 69.51 47.92
CA PRO A 383 4.44 70.39 47.35
C PRO A 383 3.53 69.67 46.33
N ALA A 384 2.24 69.99 46.43
CA ALA A 384 1.16 69.37 45.69
C ALA A 384 0.98 69.99 44.29
N ASN A 385 1.60 69.40 43.26
CA ASN A 385 1.30 69.77 41.87
C ASN A 385 0.97 68.54 41.00
N VAL A 386 -0.11 67.82 41.35
CA VAL A 386 -0.75 66.81 40.46
C VAL A 386 -2.30 66.75 40.62
N LYS A 387 -2.94 67.61 41.43
CA LYS A 387 -4.40 67.51 41.72
C LYS A 387 -5.26 68.56 40.99
N LYS A 388 -5.25 68.59 39.66
CA LYS A 388 -6.33 69.18 38.85
C LYS A 388 -6.57 68.34 37.60
N ARG A 389 -7.26 67.19 37.76
CA ARG A 389 -7.96 66.45 36.68
C ARG A 389 -8.73 65.26 37.28
N SER A 390 -9.80 65.55 38.03
CA SER A 390 -10.92 64.62 38.28
C SER A 390 -11.97 65.26 39.20
N ARG A 391 -12.86 66.10 38.64
CA ARG A 391 -14.14 66.42 39.27
C ARG A 391 -15.24 66.31 38.21
N LEU A 392 -15.61 65.07 37.93
CA LEU A 392 -16.86 64.71 37.26
C LEU A 392 -17.61 63.75 38.20
N GLY A 393 -18.88 64.07 38.41
CA GLY A 393 -19.89 63.55 39.33
C GLY A 393 -19.61 62.26 40.11
N LYS A 394 -19.68 62.36 41.45
CA LYS A 394 -19.96 61.21 42.31
C LYS A 394 -20.95 61.60 43.42
N THR A 395 -22.19 61.17 43.23
CA THR A 395 -23.20 61.01 44.27
C THR A 395 -22.80 59.88 45.23
N LYS A 396 -23.07 60.15 46.52
CA LYS A 396 -23.26 59.29 47.70
C LYS A 396 -22.40 58.00 47.88
N LYS A 397 -21.72 58.01 49.03
CA LYS A 397 -20.91 56.96 49.66
C LYS A 397 -21.69 55.66 49.91
N ALA A 398 -21.04 54.52 49.67
CA ALA A 398 -21.25 53.28 50.44
C ALA A 398 -19.87 52.62 50.69
N LYS A 399 -19.58 52.28 51.94
CA LYS A 399 -18.32 51.66 52.40
C LYS A 399 -18.23 50.17 51.96
N PRO A 400 -17.04 49.66 51.59
CA PRO A 400 -16.82 48.24 51.29
C PRO A 400 -16.48 47.43 52.56
N LYS A 401 -16.96 46.17 52.65
CA LYS A 401 -16.45 45.18 53.60
C LYS A 401 -15.42 44.25 52.91
N LYS A 402 -14.37 43.95 53.67
CA LYS A 402 -13.08 43.34 53.30
C LYS A 402 -13.21 41.88 52.83
N ALA A 403 -12.35 41.49 51.88
CA ALA A 403 -11.94 40.09 51.69
C ALA A 403 -10.76 39.75 52.62
N PRO A 404 -10.56 38.48 52.97
CA PRO A 404 -9.22 37.96 53.19
C PRO A 404 -8.82 36.90 52.16
N LYS A 405 -7.53 36.99 51.82
CA LYS A 405 -6.77 36.20 50.86
C LYS A 405 -6.41 34.82 51.41
N LYS A 406 -6.14 33.93 50.45
CA LYS A 406 -5.37 32.69 50.55
C LYS A 406 -4.06 32.85 51.33
N THR A 407 -3.70 31.81 52.08
CA THR A 407 -2.32 31.50 52.49
C THR A 407 -1.79 30.32 51.69
N GLU A 408 -0.76 30.56 50.89
CA GLU A 408 0.11 29.57 50.26
C GLU A 408 1.05 28.96 51.32
N LYS A 409 1.16 27.63 51.36
CA LYS A 409 2.29 26.94 52.01
C LYS A 409 3.19 26.35 50.92
N GLN A 410 4.49 26.60 51.10
CA GLN A 410 5.61 26.26 50.23
C GLN A 410 5.89 24.75 50.24
N GLU A 411 5.91 24.11 49.06
CA GLU A 411 6.46 22.76 48.88
C GLU A 411 7.99 22.82 48.79
N LYS A 412 8.66 22.05 49.64
CA LYS A 412 10.10 21.78 49.58
C LYS A 412 10.40 20.79 48.45
N ASN A 413 11.27 21.18 47.53
CA ASN A 413 11.78 20.34 46.44
C ASN A 413 12.77 19.28 46.98
N LEU A 414 12.54 18.01 46.64
CA LEU A 414 13.57 16.96 46.61
C LEU A 414 13.92 16.66 45.14
N PRO A 415 15.20 16.55 44.75
CA PRO A 415 15.59 16.37 43.36
C PRO A 415 15.43 14.91 42.90
N MET A 416 14.62 14.69 41.86
CA MET A 416 14.62 13.46 41.07
C MET A 416 15.82 13.43 40.11
N PRO A 417 16.47 12.27 39.88
CA PRO A 417 17.62 12.16 39.01
C PRO A 417 17.23 12.41 37.54
N LYS A 418 17.87 13.42 36.92
CA LYS A 418 17.68 13.75 35.50
C LYS A 418 18.59 12.87 34.64
N MET A 419 18.00 12.02 33.80
CA MET A 419 18.70 11.35 32.69
C MET A 419 19.35 12.41 31.79
N LYS A 420 20.63 12.21 31.43
CA LYS A 420 21.36 13.17 30.59
C LYS A 420 20.80 13.14 29.16
N TYR A 421 20.79 14.30 28.50
CA TYR A 421 20.28 14.49 27.13
C TYR A 421 20.89 13.51 26.11
N VAL A 422 22.13 13.09 26.36
CA VAL A 422 22.88 12.15 25.53
C VAL A 422 22.25 10.74 25.52
N ASP A 423 21.69 10.29 26.64
CA ASP A 423 21.06 8.97 26.75
C ASP A 423 19.70 8.93 26.06
N PHE A 424 18.97 10.05 26.10
CA PHE A 424 17.68 10.20 25.43
C PHE A 424 17.82 10.21 23.90
N THR A 425 18.88 10.83 23.39
CA THR A 425 19.16 10.85 21.93
C THR A 425 19.64 9.49 21.41
N ARG A 426 20.38 8.71 22.21
CA ARG A 426 20.70 7.30 21.90
C ARG A 426 19.45 6.42 21.86
N LEU A 427 18.54 6.58 22.81
CA LEU A 427 17.29 5.82 22.86
C LEU A 427 16.43 6.08 21.59
N ILE A 428 16.29 7.34 21.18
CA ILE A 428 15.54 7.73 19.97
C ILE A 428 16.17 7.20 18.68
N ARG A 429 17.50 7.03 18.65
CA ARG A 429 18.25 6.51 17.50
C ARG A 429 18.29 4.98 17.44
N SER A 430 17.77 4.28 18.44
CA SER A 430 17.66 2.81 18.41
C SER A 430 16.79 2.35 17.24
N GLU A 431 17.21 1.27 16.57
CA GLU A 431 16.52 0.74 15.39
C GLU A 431 15.07 0.33 15.66
N GLU A 432 14.79 -0.07 16.90
CA GLU A 432 13.46 -0.46 17.36
C GLU A 432 12.49 0.72 17.37
N ILE A 433 12.92 1.88 17.87
CA ILE A 433 12.11 3.11 17.91
C ILE A 433 12.01 3.75 16.52
N GLN A 434 13.07 3.71 15.72
CA GLN A 434 13.05 4.16 14.32
C GLN A 434 12.09 3.34 13.44
N LYS A 435 11.97 2.02 13.65
CA LYS A 435 11.00 1.16 12.96
C LYS A 435 9.55 1.48 13.36
N ALA A 436 9.31 1.86 14.60
CA ALA A 436 7.99 2.28 15.10
C ALA A 436 7.57 3.68 14.59
N LEU A 437 8.54 4.56 14.32
CA LEU A 437 8.32 5.96 13.90
C LEU A 437 8.14 6.18 12.40
N ARG A 438 8.29 5.17 11.52
CA ARG A 438 8.09 5.35 10.07
C ARG A 438 6.59 5.38 9.73
N PRO A 439 6.01 6.53 9.31
CA PRO A 439 4.64 6.54 8.82
C PRO A 439 4.56 5.82 7.46
N ARG A 440 3.66 4.84 7.32
CA ARG A 440 3.25 4.32 6.01
C ARG A 440 2.40 5.38 5.32
N MET A 441 2.95 6.04 4.30
CA MET A 441 2.15 6.91 3.44
C MET A 441 1.18 6.08 2.60
N TYR A 442 -0.12 6.30 2.79
CA TYR A 442 -1.16 5.89 1.86
C TYR A 442 -1.59 7.11 1.05
N VAL A 443 -1.46 7.06 -0.27
CA VAL A 443 -2.02 8.08 -1.18
C VAL A 443 -3.48 7.72 -1.44
N VAL A 444 -4.40 8.55 -0.95
CA VAL A 444 -5.84 8.45 -1.22
C VAL A 444 -6.25 9.63 -2.08
N LEU A 445 -6.81 9.36 -3.26
CA LEU A 445 -7.37 10.39 -4.15
C LEU A 445 -8.68 10.92 -3.55
N LEU A 446 -8.67 12.19 -3.13
CA LEU A 446 -9.85 12.90 -2.64
C LEU A 446 -10.69 13.39 -3.81
N THR A 447 -11.91 12.87 -3.96
CA THR A 447 -12.80 13.27 -5.07
C THR A 447 -13.62 14.52 -4.80
N LYS A 448 -13.66 15.09 -3.58
CA LYS A 448 -14.28 16.40 -3.28
C LYS A 448 -13.62 17.12 -2.09
N ARG A 449 -13.56 18.46 -2.13
CA ARG A 449 -13.11 19.38 -1.07
C ARG A 449 -13.95 19.21 0.21
N LYS A 450 -13.60 18.30 1.11
CA LYS A 450 -14.19 18.23 2.46
C LYS A 450 -13.10 18.14 3.51
N ASP A 451 -13.22 18.94 4.58
CA ASP A 451 -12.28 18.97 5.70
C ASP A 451 -12.24 17.59 6.41
N PRO A 452 -11.08 16.91 6.46
CA PRO A 452 -10.98 15.57 7.03
C PRO A 452 -11.24 15.51 8.54
N LEU A 453 -11.11 16.64 9.25
CA LEU A 453 -11.41 16.77 10.67
C LEU A 453 -12.91 16.79 10.98
N LYS A 454 -13.75 17.17 10.01
CA LYS A 454 -15.21 17.29 10.18
C LYS A 454 -15.96 16.05 9.67
N CYS A 455 -15.33 15.22 8.84
CA CYS A 455 -15.98 14.07 8.21
C CYS A 455 -15.52 12.74 8.84
N PHE A 456 -16.34 12.20 9.74
CA PHE A 456 -16.02 11.02 10.56
C PHE A 456 -15.62 9.76 9.74
N ALA A 457 -16.27 9.54 8.60
CA ALA A 457 -15.95 8.42 7.70
C ALA A 457 -14.55 8.52 7.06
N LEU A 458 -14.10 9.75 6.74
CA LEU A 458 -12.77 10.03 6.17
C LEU A 458 -11.67 9.86 7.23
N MET A 459 -11.94 10.30 8.45
CA MET A 459 -11.06 10.14 9.61
C MET A 459 -10.78 8.65 9.92
N HIS A 460 -11.83 7.82 9.88
CA HIS A 460 -11.70 6.38 10.12
C HIS A 460 -10.94 5.64 9.01
N GLN A 461 -11.00 6.14 7.77
CA GLN A 461 -10.21 5.62 6.64
C GLN A 461 -8.73 6.04 6.71
N LEU A 462 -8.43 7.22 7.27
CA LEU A 462 -7.07 7.76 7.38
C LEU A 462 -6.30 7.27 8.61
N ASN A 463 -6.98 7.04 9.73
CA ASN A 463 -6.37 6.53 10.96
C ASN A 463 -7.28 5.51 11.67
N PRO A 464 -7.14 4.20 11.39
CA PRO A 464 -7.99 3.16 11.97
C PRO A 464 -7.86 3.01 13.50
N TYR A 465 -6.88 3.68 14.13
CA TYR A 465 -6.70 3.68 15.59
C TYR A 465 -7.35 4.89 16.28
N ALA A 466 -7.84 5.88 15.55
CA ALA A 466 -8.45 7.09 16.13
C ALA A 466 -9.71 6.79 16.95
N SER A 467 -10.49 5.78 16.56
CA SER A 467 -11.68 5.33 17.29
C SER A 467 -11.34 4.66 18.63
N VAL A 468 -10.21 3.96 18.70
CA VAL A 468 -9.71 3.28 19.91
C VAL A 468 -9.14 4.31 20.89
N VAL A 469 -8.43 5.33 20.40
CA VAL A 469 -7.91 6.43 21.22
C VAL A 469 -9.04 7.29 21.79
N LYS A 470 -10.09 7.57 21.00
CA LYS A 470 -11.25 8.33 21.50
C LYS A 470 -12.08 7.53 22.51
N ARG A 471 -12.27 6.22 22.30
CA ARG A 471 -12.94 5.33 23.28
C ARG A 471 -12.17 5.20 24.59
N SER A 472 -10.84 5.08 24.53
CA SER A 472 -10.01 5.04 25.74
C SER A 472 -9.99 6.38 26.47
N ALA A 473 -10.01 7.51 25.77
CA ALA A 473 -10.13 8.84 26.38
C ALA A 473 -11.48 9.04 27.09
N ILE A 474 -12.58 8.60 26.50
CA ILE A 474 -13.92 8.64 27.12
C ILE A 474 -13.98 7.74 28.36
N LEU A 475 -13.40 6.53 28.29
CA LEU A 475 -13.31 5.64 29.45
C LEU A 475 -12.47 6.23 30.59
N LEU A 476 -11.37 6.92 30.24
CA LEU A 476 -10.53 7.63 31.21
C LEU A 476 -11.24 8.82 31.85
N GLN A 477 -12.05 9.56 31.09
CA GLN A 477 -12.88 10.64 31.63
C GLN A 477 -13.96 10.11 32.57
N LYS A 478 -14.67 9.04 32.17
CA LYS A 478 -15.66 8.38 33.04
C LYS A 478 -15.03 7.82 34.31
N ALA A 479 -13.85 7.21 34.23
CA ALA A 479 -13.12 6.73 35.40
C ALA A 479 -12.71 7.88 36.34
N ARG A 480 -12.32 9.03 35.80
CA ARG A 480 -11.99 10.24 36.58
C ARG A 480 -13.22 10.87 37.23
N GLU A 481 -14.37 10.85 36.56
CA GLU A 481 -15.64 11.32 37.14
C GLU A 481 -16.12 10.40 38.26
N VAL A 482 -16.02 9.08 38.09
CA VAL A 482 -16.34 8.10 39.14
C VAL A 482 -15.39 8.25 40.33
N ALA A 483 -14.08 8.44 40.08
CA ALA A 483 -13.11 8.69 41.15
C ALA A 483 -13.37 10.03 41.87
N ARG A 484 -13.79 11.08 41.15
CA ARG A 484 -14.22 12.35 41.76
C ARG A 484 -15.47 12.19 42.60
N ARG A 485 -16.47 11.43 42.14
CA ARG A 485 -17.69 11.16 42.92
C ARG A 485 -17.38 10.40 44.20
N LYS A 486 -16.56 9.34 44.12
CA LYS A 486 -16.10 8.59 45.30
C LYS A 486 -15.27 9.42 46.29
N MET A 487 -14.51 10.41 45.80
CA MET A 487 -13.77 11.35 46.66
C MET A 487 -14.68 12.41 47.30
N ILE A 488 -15.81 12.75 46.66
CA ILE A 488 -16.81 13.70 47.19
C ILE A 488 -17.75 13.00 48.19
N GLU A 489 -18.07 11.72 47.98
CA GLU A 489 -19.00 10.94 48.83
C GLU A 489 -18.35 10.35 50.09
N GLY A 490 -17.05 10.56 50.32
CA GLY A 490 -16.43 10.31 51.63
C GLY A 490 -16.53 8.87 52.16
N GLU A 491 -16.58 7.85 51.30
CA GLU A 491 -16.66 6.46 51.76
C GLU A 491 -15.28 5.82 51.97
N SER A 492 -14.85 5.81 53.24
CA SER A 492 -13.89 4.84 53.75
C SER A 492 -14.58 3.49 53.95
N LYS A 493 -14.30 2.49 53.11
CA LYS A 493 -14.23 1.07 53.51
C LYS A 493 -13.69 0.17 52.40
N THR A 494 -12.75 -0.68 52.81
CA THR A 494 -12.17 -1.83 52.12
C THR A 494 -13.24 -2.76 51.54
N SER A 495 -13.19 -3.05 50.24
CA SER A 495 -13.87 -4.23 49.68
C SER A 495 -13.15 -4.78 48.44
N LYS A 496 -13.19 -6.11 48.35
CA LYS A 496 -12.39 -7.03 47.55
C LYS A 496 -12.40 -6.71 46.03
N VAL A 497 -11.24 -6.79 45.40
CA VAL A 497 -11.10 -6.78 43.93
C VAL A 497 -11.81 -8.00 43.35
N PRO A 498 -12.78 -7.85 42.43
CA PRO A 498 -13.46 -8.98 41.83
C PRO A 498 -12.51 -9.80 40.93
N ALA A 499 -12.51 -11.11 41.13
CA ALA A 499 -11.59 -12.11 40.59
C ALA A 499 -11.71 -12.37 39.07
N ASN A 500 -12.09 -11.38 38.24
CA ASN A 500 -12.33 -11.60 36.81
C ASN A 500 -11.43 -10.79 35.84
N VAL A 501 -10.31 -10.24 36.33
CA VAL A 501 -9.28 -9.59 35.49
C VAL A 501 -7.99 -10.43 35.36
N LYS A 502 -7.84 -11.53 36.11
CA LYS A 502 -6.64 -12.41 36.04
C LYS A 502 -6.63 -13.42 34.87
N LYS A 503 -7.67 -13.50 34.03
CA LYS A 503 -7.75 -14.50 32.93
C LYS A 503 -7.45 -13.98 31.52
N ARG A 504 -7.08 -12.71 31.32
CA ARG A 504 -6.75 -12.18 29.97
C ARG A 504 -5.30 -11.73 29.74
N SER A 505 -4.40 -11.89 30.71
CA SER A 505 -2.95 -11.69 30.53
C SER A 505 -2.15 -12.99 30.32
N ARG A 506 -2.81 -14.15 30.18
CA ARG A 506 -2.18 -15.46 29.91
C ARG A 506 -2.37 -15.99 28.47
N LEU A 507 -2.56 -15.11 27.49
CA LEU A 507 -2.52 -15.45 26.06
C LEU A 507 -1.47 -14.58 25.35
N GLY A 508 -0.21 -14.83 25.72
CA GLY A 508 0.97 -14.18 25.15
C GLY A 508 2.28 -14.91 25.46
N LYS A 509 2.22 -16.17 25.91
CA LYS A 509 3.39 -17.05 25.97
C LYS A 509 3.41 -17.89 24.69
N THR A 510 4.03 -17.34 23.65
CA THR A 510 4.55 -18.15 22.56
C THR A 510 5.51 -19.18 23.15
N LYS A 511 5.36 -20.43 22.72
CA LYS A 511 6.23 -21.55 23.05
C LYS A 511 7.68 -21.13 22.83
N LYS A 512 8.48 -21.01 23.90
CA LYS A 512 9.94 -21.09 23.81
C LYS A 512 10.25 -22.46 23.21
N ALA A 513 10.71 -22.46 21.97
CA ALA A 513 11.33 -23.63 21.37
C ALA A 513 12.57 -23.97 22.19
N LYS A 514 12.67 -25.22 22.65
CA LYS A 514 13.89 -25.78 23.24
C LYS A 514 15.04 -25.58 22.25
N PRO A 515 16.22 -25.08 22.67
CA PRO A 515 17.42 -25.20 21.84
C PRO A 515 17.77 -26.69 21.75
N LYS A 516 17.77 -27.22 20.52
CA LYS A 516 18.38 -28.52 20.23
C LYS A 516 19.87 -28.39 20.53
N LYS A 517 20.35 -29.20 21.48
CA LYS A 517 21.78 -29.50 21.66
C LYS A 517 22.31 -30.06 20.35
N ALA A 518 23.37 -29.46 19.82
CA ALA A 518 24.28 -30.04 18.85
C ALA A 518 25.66 -30.18 19.53
N PRO A 519 26.49 -31.14 19.09
CA PRO A 519 27.32 -31.95 19.99
C PRO A 519 28.62 -31.26 20.42
N LYS A 520 29.07 -31.64 21.62
CA LYS A 520 30.44 -31.41 22.09
C LYS A 520 31.40 -32.15 21.16
N LYS A 521 32.34 -31.43 20.54
CA LYS A 521 33.58 -32.00 20.04
C LYS A 521 34.40 -32.44 21.27
N THR A 522 34.64 -33.73 21.38
CA THR A 522 35.74 -34.27 22.18
C THR A 522 36.98 -34.26 21.32
N GLU A 523 37.94 -33.42 21.67
CA GLU A 523 39.35 -33.67 21.36
C GLU A 523 39.75 -34.97 22.08
N LYS A 524 40.11 -35.99 21.30
CA LYS A 524 41.03 -37.04 21.72
C LYS A 524 42.19 -37.00 20.75
N GLN A 525 43.33 -36.61 21.30
CA GLN A 525 44.66 -36.96 20.82
C GLN A 525 44.89 -38.47 20.95
N GLU A 526 45.92 -38.95 20.25
CA GLU A 526 46.56 -40.28 20.31
C GLU A 526 45.85 -41.41 19.55
N LYS A 527 46.50 -42.38 18.91
CA LYS A 527 47.88 -42.69 18.49
C LYS A 527 47.71 -44.02 17.70
N LYS A 528 48.58 -44.25 16.72
CA LYS A 528 48.72 -45.47 15.88
C LYS A 528 47.74 -45.60 14.72
#